data_AF-A0A9E3NTJ4-F1
#
_entry.id   AF-A0A9E3NTJ4-F1
#
_cell.length_a   1.000
_cell.length_b   1.000
_cell.length_c   1.000
_cell.angle_alpha   90.00
_cell.angle_beta   90.00
_cell.angle_gamma   90.00
#
_symmetry.space_group_name_H-M   'P 1'
#
loop_
_entity.id
_entity.type
_entity.pdbx_description
1 polymer ?
#
loop_
_entity_poly.entity_id
_entity_poly.type
_entity_poly.pdbx_seq_one_letter_code
_entity_poly.pdbx_strand_id
1 'polypeptide(L)'
;MLERAIAFIRASRWWLGFFVITAIGGYLTVIAYVEGLPDVFRSFAHFDKGAHFACAGLLAFFLDGALRRRSFSVFGVSVPVAALVVLVPAGVEEYAQRYATFRTSSLWDFAADVAGVAVFIPLSRRAGAWAAARSPRAEPAPRSSGTDRGDRSSPPQVRADPPP
;
A
#
# COMPACT_ATOMS: atom_id res chain seq x y z
N MET A 1 10.51 22.03 4.10
CA MET A 1 10.05 21.26 5.28
C MET A 1 8.59 20.80 5.14
N LEU A 2 7.67 21.64 4.63
CA LEU A 2 6.25 21.32 4.46
C LEU A 2 5.97 20.04 3.63
N GLU A 3 6.66 19.83 2.51
CA GLU A 3 6.46 18.63 1.67
C GLU A 3 6.82 17.32 2.39
N ARG A 4 7.87 17.34 3.22
CA ARG A 4 8.26 16.19 4.05
C ARG A 4 7.20 15.89 5.11
N ALA A 5 6.62 16.93 5.72
CA ALA A 5 5.54 16.77 6.70
C ALA A 5 4.27 16.20 6.06
N ILE A 6 3.87 16.67 4.88
CA ILE A 6 2.72 16.13 4.14
C ILE A 6 2.96 14.69 3.71
N ALA A 7 4.15 14.37 3.20
CA ALA A 7 4.53 13.00 2.84
C ALA A 7 4.50 12.07 4.07
N PHE A 8 4.97 12.55 5.22
CA PHE A 8 4.91 11.84 6.49
C PHE A 8 3.46 11.56 6.91
N ILE A 9 2.61 12.59 7.01
CA ILE A 9 1.18 12.44 7.39
C ILE A 9 0.44 11.48 6.43
N ARG A 10 0.74 11.55 5.13
CA ARG A 10 0.18 10.64 4.13
C ARG A 10 0.66 9.20 4.33
N ALA A 11 1.89 8.96 4.77
CA ALA A 11 2.38 7.64 5.12
C ALA A 11 1.78 7.16 6.46
N SER A 12 1.61 8.07 7.43
CA SER A 12 1.10 7.76 8.77
C SER A 12 -0.28 7.13 8.76
N ARG A 13 -1.20 7.55 7.87
CA ARG A 13 -2.55 6.94 7.79
C ARG A 13 -2.50 5.46 7.37
N TRP A 14 -1.57 5.08 6.49
CA TRP A 14 -1.45 3.70 6.03
C TRP A 14 -0.87 2.82 7.13
N TRP A 15 0.17 3.33 7.81
CA TRP A 15 0.73 2.66 9.00
C TRP A 15 -0.30 2.52 10.13
N LEU A 16 -1.10 3.56 10.39
CA LEU A 16 -2.17 3.48 11.38
C LEU A 16 -3.16 2.38 11.03
N GLY A 17 -3.67 2.36 9.80
CA GLY A 17 -4.57 1.30 9.35
C GLY A 17 -3.96 -0.08 9.46
N PHE A 18 -2.67 -0.23 9.09
CA PHE A 18 -1.91 -1.47 9.23
C PHE A 18 -1.82 -1.95 10.68
N PHE A 19 -1.47 -1.07 11.63
CA PHE A 19 -1.37 -1.45 13.04
C PHE A 19 -2.73 -1.78 13.65
N VAL A 20 -3.79 -1.03 13.28
CA VAL A 20 -5.16 -1.32 13.74
C VAL A 20 -5.61 -2.69 13.26
N ILE A 21 -5.47 -3.00 11.96
CA ILE A 21 -5.89 -4.32 11.45
C ILE A 21 -5.01 -5.45 11.98
N THR A 22 -3.71 -5.21 12.20
CA THR A 22 -2.82 -6.18 12.83
C THR A 22 -3.25 -6.49 14.26
N ALA A 23 -3.62 -5.46 15.05
CA ALA A 23 -4.10 -5.64 16.42
C ALA A 23 -5.42 -6.41 16.46
N ILE A 24 -6.36 -6.10 15.55
CA ILE A 24 -7.62 -6.84 15.41
C ILE A 24 -7.34 -8.29 15.04
N GLY A 25 -6.53 -8.54 14.01
CA GLY A 25 -6.17 -9.90 13.58
C GLY A 25 -5.51 -10.71 14.69
N GLY A 26 -4.51 -10.14 15.37
CA GLY A 26 -3.84 -10.78 16.49
C GLY A 26 -4.78 -11.08 17.66
N TYR A 27 -5.70 -10.17 17.99
CA TYR A 27 -6.72 -10.41 19.00
C TYR A 27 -7.66 -11.56 18.61
N LEU A 28 -8.13 -11.61 17.36
CA LEU A 28 -8.95 -12.71 16.85
C LEU A 28 -8.21 -14.05 16.91
N THR A 29 -6.92 -14.08 16.52
CA THR A 29 -6.07 -15.26 16.65
C THR A 29 -6.00 -15.71 18.12
N VAL A 30 -5.68 -14.82 19.06
CA VAL A 30 -5.59 -15.18 20.49
C VAL A 30 -6.90 -15.77 21.00
N ILE A 31 -8.04 -15.15 20.70
CA ILE A 31 -9.35 -15.67 21.12
C ILE A 31 -9.64 -17.04 20.51
N ALA A 32 -9.33 -17.23 19.23
CA ALA A 32 -9.54 -18.51 18.57
C ALA A 32 -8.69 -19.63 19.20
N TYR A 33 -7.49 -19.33 19.68
CA TYR A 33 -6.61 -20.29 20.35
C TYR A 33 -7.05 -20.67 21.76
N VAL A 34 -7.89 -19.86 22.42
CA VAL A 34 -8.42 -20.15 23.77
C VAL A 34 -9.88 -20.60 23.75
N GLU A 35 -10.40 -21.00 22.58
CA GLU A 35 -11.81 -21.37 22.36
C GLU A 35 -12.81 -20.24 22.75
N GLY A 36 -12.35 -19.00 22.83
CA GLY A 36 -13.16 -17.88 23.32
C GLY A 36 -14.13 -17.28 22.30
N LEU A 37 -14.21 -17.82 21.08
CA LEU A 37 -15.09 -17.32 20.02
C LEU A 37 -16.56 -17.60 20.37
N PRO A 38 -17.42 -16.56 20.49
CA PRO A 38 -18.85 -16.73 20.75
C PRO A 38 -19.53 -17.61 19.69
N ASP A 39 -20.49 -18.44 20.12
CA ASP A 39 -21.18 -19.41 19.25
C ASP A 39 -21.89 -18.77 18.05
N VAL A 40 -22.31 -17.50 18.18
CA VAL A 40 -22.91 -16.77 17.06
C VAL A 40 -21.98 -16.74 15.84
N PHE A 41 -20.68 -16.61 16.03
CA PHE A 41 -19.71 -16.63 14.93
C PHE A 41 -19.49 -18.03 14.36
N ARG A 42 -19.62 -19.08 15.20
CA ARG A 42 -19.56 -20.48 14.76
C ARG A 42 -20.80 -20.88 13.96
N SER A 43 -21.95 -20.25 14.23
CA SER A 43 -23.22 -20.54 13.56
C SER A 43 -23.30 -20.01 12.13
N PHE A 44 -22.49 -19.01 11.77
CA PHE A 44 -22.44 -18.49 10.40
C PHE A 44 -21.56 -19.38 9.52
N ALA A 45 -22.19 -20.04 8.54
CA ALA A 45 -21.48 -20.82 7.54
C ALA A 45 -20.40 -19.97 6.85
N HIS A 46 -19.18 -20.52 6.78
CA HIS A 46 -18.01 -19.89 6.15
C HIS A 46 -17.53 -18.59 6.79
N PHE A 47 -17.97 -18.23 8.00
CA PHE A 47 -17.49 -17.04 8.71
C PHE A 47 -15.97 -16.99 8.82
N ASP A 48 -15.35 -18.12 9.19
CA ASP A 48 -13.90 -18.27 9.32
C ASP A 48 -13.17 -17.90 8.02
N LYS A 49 -13.64 -18.41 6.88
CA LYS A 49 -13.10 -18.09 5.54
C LYS A 49 -13.26 -16.62 5.19
N GLY A 50 -14.42 -16.04 5.52
CA GLY A 50 -14.67 -14.62 5.35
C GLY A 50 -13.73 -13.76 6.19
N ALA A 51 -13.45 -14.17 7.43
CA ALA A 51 -12.53 -13.50 8.33
C ALA A 51 -11.08 -13.57 7.80
N HIS A 52 -10.62 -14.74 7.35
CA HIS A 52 -9.31 -14.91 6.70
C HIS A 52 -9.17 -13.99 5.48
N PHE A 53 -10.11 -14.08 4.54
CA PHE A 53 -10.14 -13.22 3.34
C PHE A 53 -10.07 -11.73 3.68
N ALA A 54 -10.91 -11.27 4.61
CA ALA A 54 -10.98 -9.86 4.98
C ALA A 54 -9.74 -9.39 5.75
N CYS A 55 -9.27 -10.17 6.73
CA CYS A 55 -8.11 -9.80 7.56
C CYS A 55 -6.83 -9.77 6.73
N ALA A 56 -6.52 -10.84 5.98
CA ALA A 56 -5.34 -10.88 5.13
C ALA A 56 -5.41 -9.81 4.03
N GLY A 57 -6.58 -9.63 3.42
CA GLY A 57 -6.81 -8.60 2.41
C GLY A 57 -6.58 -7.18 2.95
N LEU A 58 -7.20 -6.81 4.07
CA LEU A 58 -7.03 -5.49 4.68
C LEU A 58 -5.60 -5.27 5.18
N LEU A 59 -4.96 -6.30 5.74
CA LEU A 59 -3.55 -6.24 6.14
C LEU A 59 -2.66 -5.92 4.94
N ALA A 60 -2.84 -6.63 3.83
CA ALA A 60 -2.10 -6.38 2.59
C ALA A 60 -2.43 -5.02 1.97
N PHE A 61 -3.69 -4.56 2.03
CA PHE A 61 -4.10 -3.24 1.55
C PHE A 61 -3.33 -2.12 2.27
N PHE A 62 -3.38 -2.11 3.60
CA PHE A 62 -2.73 -1.06 4.37
C PHE A 62 -1.21 -1.16 4.29
N LEU A 63 -0.66 -2.39 4.32
CA LEU A 63 0.77 -2.60 4.21
C LEU A 63 1.31 -2.20 2.83
N ASP A 64 0.61 -2.51 1.74
CA ASP A 64 1.00 -2.08 0.38
C ASP A 64 1.02 -0.55 0.28
N GLY A 65 0.02 0.13 0.85
CA GLY A 65 0.01 1.59 0.97
C GLY A 65 1.18 2.13 1.79
N ALA A 66 1.48 1.52 2.94
CA ALA A 66 2.54 1.90 3.87
C ALA A 66 3.94 1.70 3.26
N LEU A 67 4.14 0.61 2.52
CA LEU A 67 5.35 0.30 1.77
C LEU A 67 5.45 1.06 0.44
N ARG A 68 4.58 2.05 0.21
CA ARG A 68 4.54 2.87 -1.01
C ARG A 68 4.41 2.03 -2.28
N ARG A 69 3.69 0.92 -2.22
CA ARG A 69 3.41 -0.01 -3.33
C ARG A 69 4.66 -0.64 -3.94
N ARG A 70 5.69 -0.88 -3.13
CA ARG A 70 6.93 -1.53 -3.58
C ARG A 70 6.62 -2.96 -4.06
N SER A 71 7.22 -3.33 -5.19
CA SER A 71 7.20 -4.69 -5.74
C SER A 71 8.63 -5.15 -6.04
N PHE A 72 8.85 -6.46 -6.02
CA PHE A 72 10.03 -7.10 -6.62
C PHE A 72 9.65 -7.69 -7.99
N SER A 73 10.64 -7.84 -8.87
CA SER A 73 10.47 -8.59 -10.12
C SER A 73 11.09 -9.97 -9.94
N VAL A 74 10.29 -11.02 -10.12
CA VAL A 74 10.73 -12.42 -10.01
C VAL A 74 10.30 -13.11 -11.30
N PHE A 75 11.27 -13.58 -12.09
CA PHE A 75 11.04 -14.19 -13.42
C PHE A 75 10.13 -13.35 -14.35
N GLY A 76 10.26 -12.02 -14.31
CA GLY A 76 9.44 -11.10 -15.11
C GLY A 76 8.05 -10.80 -14.53
N VAL A 77 7.67 -11.43 -13.41
CA VAL A 77 6.42 -11.16 -12.70
C VAL A 77 6.67 -10.16 -11.58
N SER A 78 5.87 -9.09 -11.53
CA SER A 78 5.92 -8.11 -10.44
C SER A 78 5.17 -8.62 -9.22
N VAL A 79 5.90 -8.99 -8.17
CA VAL A 79 5.35 -9.48 -6.90
C VAL A 79 5.35 -8.35 -5.86
N PRO A 80 4.18 -7.92 -5.34
CA PRO A 80 4.10 -6.91 -4.29
C PRO A 80 4.79 -7.38 -3.01
N VAL A 81 5.59 -6.53 -2.38
CA VAL A 81 6.27 -6.86 -1.11
C VAL A 81 5.26 -7.16 0.00
N ALA A 82 4.16 -6.40 0.03
CA ALA A 82 3.08 -6.61 1.00
C ALA A 82 2.46 -8.00 0.90
N ALA A 83 2.36 -8.59 -0.30
CA ALA A 83 1.83 -9.94 -0.48
C ALA A 83 2.71 -10.96 0.24
N LEU A 84 4.04 -10.86 0.08
CA LEU A 84 4.99 -11.77 0.72
C LEU A 84 4.96 -11.62 2.24
N VAL A 85 4.97 -10.38 2.72
CA VAL A 85 4.99 -10.09 4.17
C VAL A 85 3.69 -10.52 4.86
N VAL A 86 2.56 -10.58 4.15
CA VAL A 86 1.30 -11.08 4.71
C VAL A 86 1.15 -12.59 4.56
N LEU A 87 1.36 -13.13 3.37
CA LEU A 87 1.08 -14.54 3.08
C LEU A 87 2.08 -15.50 3.70
N VAL A 88 3.35 -15.10 3.87
CA VAL A 88 4.33 -15.98 4.51
C VAL A 88 3.98 -16.22 5.99
N PRO A 89 3.75 -15.19 6.83
CA PRO A 89 3.28 -15.41 8.20
C PRO A 89 1.91 -16.11 8.27
N ALA A 90 0.96 -15.78 7.39
CA ALA A 90 -0.34 -16.45 7.36
C ALA A 90 -0.20 -17.96 7.08
N GLY A 91 0.65 -18.35 6.12
CA GLY A 91 0.91 -19.75 5.83
C GLY A 91 1.65 -20.48 6.95
N VAL A 92 2.56 -19.78 7.66
CA VAL A 92 3.22 -20.33 8.85
C VAL A 92 2.25 -20.52 10.00
N GLU A 93 1.37 -19.55 10.25
CA GLU A 93 0.32 -19.64 11.27
C GLU A 93 -0.65 -20.78 10.96
N GLU A 94 -1.13 -20.87 9.72
CA GLU A 94 -2.06 -21.93 9.29
C GLU A 94 -1.42 -23.33 9.40
N TYR A 95 -0.12 -23.44 9.12
CA TYR A 95 0.62 -24.68 9.37
C TYR A 95 0.78 -24.95 10.87
N ALA A 96 1.06 -23.93 11.67
CA ALA A 96 1.21 -24.05 13.12
C ALA A 96 -0.08 -24.47 13.82
N GLN A 97 -1.25 -24.15 13.25
CA GLN A 97 -2.55 -24.61 13.76
C GLN A 97 -2.65 -26.15 13.85
N ARG A 98 -1.83 -26.93 13.11
CA ARG A 98 -1.76 -28.39 13.25
C ARG A 98 -1.33 -28.87 14.63
N TYR A 99 -0.66 -28.00 15.39
CA TYR A 99 -0.15 -28.28 16.73
C TYR A 99 -1.03 -27.67 17.82
N ALA A 100 -2.15 -27.02 17.44
CA ALA A 100 -3.07 -26.37 18.37
C ALA A 100 -4.25 -27.29 18.70
N THR A 101 -4.72 -27.25 19.94
CA THR A 101 -5.82 -28.10 20.42
C THR A 101 -7.18 -27.68 19.88
N PHE A 102 -7.39 -26.37 19.67
CA PHE A 102 -8.69 -25.79 19.32
C PHE A 102 -8.75 -25.19 17.90
N ARG A 103 -7.73 -25.45 17.07
CA ARG A 103 -7.63 -24.94 15.70
C ARG A 103 -7.38 -26.09 14.73
N THR A 104 -7.80 -25.90 13.49
CA THR A 104 -7.64 -26.90 12.43
C THR A 104 -6.95 -26.26 11.24
N SER A 105 -5.79 -26.80 10.86
CA SER A 105 -5.11 -26.40 9.64
C SER A 105 -5.91 -26.81 8.40
N SER A 106 -6.10 -25.87 7.50
CA SER A 106 -7.03 -25.91 6.38
C SER A 106 -6.45 -25.13 5.21
N LEU A 107 -6.20 -25.83 4.11
CA LEU A 107 -5.73 -25.22 2.86
C LEU A 107 -6.73 -24.19 2.31
N TRP A 108 -8.02 -24.35 2.64
CA TRP A 108 -9.06 -23.43 2.20
C TRP A 108 -9.04 -22.09 2.93
N ASP A 109 -8.58 -22.06 4.18
CA ASP A 109 -8.47 -20.82 4.95
C ASP A 109 -7.22 -20.04 4.47
N PHE A 110 -6.11 -20.74 4.20
CA PHE A 110 -4.98 -20.13 3.50
C PHE A 110 -5.33 -19.65 2.07
N ALA A 111 -6.14 -20.41 1.32
CA ALA A 111 -6.61 -19.97 0.01
C ALA A 111 -7.48 -18.71 0.10
N ALA A 112 -8.29 -18.57 1.16
CA ALA A 112 -9.04 -17.35 1.44
C ALA A 112 -8.10 -16.17 1.71
N ASP A 113 -7.00 -16.38 2.45
CA ASP A 113 -5.98 -15.35 2.66
C ASP A 113 -5.35 -14.90 1.33
N VAL A 114 -4.94 -15.85 0.49
CA VAL A 114 -4.39 -15.59 -0.85
C VAL A 114 -5.38 -14.79 -1.69
N ALA A 115 -6.65 -15.19 -1.72
CA ALA A 115 -7.70 -14.49 -2.46
C ALA A 115 -7.90 -13.05 -1.92
N GLY A 116 -7.90 -12.88 -0.60
CA GLY A 116 -7.99 -11.57 0.05
C GLY A 116 -6.85 -10.65 -0.39
N VAL A 117 -5.61 -11.12 -0.28
CA VAL A 117 -4.42 -10.37 -0.70
C VAL A 117 -4.47 -10.03 -2.19
N ALA A 118 -4.85 -10.98 -3.04
CA ALA A 118 -4.96 -10.79 -4.49
C ALA A 118 -5.99 -9.71 -4.87
N VAL A 119 -7.11 -9.62 -4.14
CA VAL A 119 -8.16 -8.61 -4.35
C VAL A 119 -7.75 -7.25 -3.81
N PHE A 120 -7.20 -7.19 -2.60
CA PHE A 120 -7.02 -5.94 -1.87
C PHE A 120 -5.76 -5.15 -2.26
N ILE A 121 -4.70 -5.79 -2.77
CA ILE A 121 -3.54 -5.05 -3.28
C ILE A 121 -3.91 -4.15 -4.48
N PRO A 122 -4.64 -4.63 -5.51
CA PRO A 122 -5.16 -3.76 -6.56
C PRO A 122 -6.01 -2.60 -6.03
N LEU A 123 -6.82 -2.85 -4.99
CA LEU A 123 -7.63 -1.80 -4.35
C LEU A 123 -6.75 -0.74 -3.68
N SER A 124 -5.68 -1.13 -2.96
CA SER A 124 -4.70 -0.20 -2.36
C SER A 124 -4.08 0.70 -3.42
N ARG A 125 -3.69 0.11 -4.56
CA ARG A 125 -3.09 0.84 -5.69
C ARG A 125 -4.06 1.84 -6.30
N ARG A 126 -5.32 1.44 -6.51
CA ARG A 126 -6.38 2.32 -6.99
C ARG A 126 -6.65 3.46 -6.02
N ALA A 127 -6.77 3.18 -4.72
CA ALA A 127 -6.95 4.19 -3.68
C ALA A 127 -5.78 5.19 -3.63
N GLY A 128 -4.54 4.71 -3.76
CA GLY A 128 -3.35 5.55 -3.84
C GLY A 128 -3.36 6.48 -5.07
N ALA A 129 -3.74 5.96 -6.24
CA ALA A 129 -3.84 6.74 -7.48
C ALA A 129 -4.95 7.81 -7.39
N TRP A 130 -6.12 7.45 -6.85
CA TRP A 130 -7.23 8.37 -6.64
C TRP A 130 -6.87 9.52 -5.69
N ALA A 131 -6.14 9.22 -4.61
CA ALA A 131 -5.66 10.23 -3.69
C ALA A 131 -4.62 11.17 -4.32
N ALA A 132 -3.80 10.67 -5.25
CA ALA A 132 -2.84 11.51 -5.99
C ALA A 132 -3.56 12.45 -6.98
N ALA A 133 -4.57 11.96 -7.70
CA ALA A 133 -5.32 12.76 -8.68
C ALA A 133 -6.10 13.93 -8.06
N ARG A 134 -6.52 13.84 -6.79
CA ARG A 134 -7.26 14.88 -6.06
C ARG A 134 -6.37 15.91 -5.34
N SER A 135 -5.05 15.74 -5.37
CA SER A 135 -4.16 16.73 -4.76
C SER A 135 -4.18 17.99 -5.65
N PRO A 136 -4.48 19.20 -5.13
CA PRO A 136 -4.50 20.42 -5.93
C PRO A 136 -3.18 20.54 -6.66
N ARG A 137 -3.20 20.63 -8.00
CA ARG A 137 -1.99 21.02 -8.74
C ARG A 137 -1.65 22.41 -8.23
N ALA A 138 -0.46 22.57 -7.67
CA ALA A 138 0.06 23.90 -7.39
C ALA A 138 -0.09 24.71 -8.69
N GLU A 139 -0.94 25.72 -8.65
CA GLU A 139 -1.14 26.61 -9.78
C GLU A 139 0.25 27.15 -10.15
N PRO A 140 0.68 27.04 -11.41
CA PRO A 140 1.99 27.53 -11.79
C PRO A 140 2.05 28.99 -11.35
N ALA A 141 3.03 29.31 -10.50
CA ALA A 141 3.17 30.65 -9.93
C ALA A 141 2.98 31.68 -11.05
N PRO A 142 2.17 32.73 -10.84
CA PRO A 142 1.90 33.71 -11.88
C PRO A 142 3.24 34.14 -12.45
N ARG A 143 3.44 33.89 -13.75
CA ARG A 143 4.66 34.32 -14.44
C ARG A 143 4.78 35.78 -14.10
N SER A 144 5.78 36.15 -13.31
CA SER A 144 6.07 37.54 -13.04
C SER A 144 6.15 38.19 -14.40
N SER A 145 5.18 39.04 -14.72
CA SER A 145 5.17 39.87 -15.91
C SER A 145 6.31 40.87 -15.71
N GLY A 146 7.52 40.35 -15.85
CA GLY A 146 8.75 41.10 -15.96
C GLY A 146 8.59 41.89 -17.23
N THR A 147 8.26 43.15 -17.03
CA THR A 147 8.57 44.27 -17.89
C THR A 147 10.02 44.13 -18.35
N ASP A 148 10.24 43.36 -19.41
CA ASP A 148 11.48 43.37 -20.17
C ASP A 148 11.46 44.65 -21.01
N ARG A 149 11.74 45.75 -20.30
CA ARG A 149 11.93 47.08 -20.84
C ARG A 149 13.27 47.02 -21.55
N GLY A 150 13.20 46.96 -22.88
CA GLY A 150 14.31 46.72 -23.77
C GLY A 150 15.59 47.48 -23.44
N ASP A 151 16.67 46.72 -23.39
CA ASP A 151 18.01 47.25 -23.55
C ASP A 151 18.49 46.93 -24.98
N ARG A 152 18.38 47.94 -25.85
CA ARG A 152 18.96 47.92 -27.20
C ARG A 152 20.37 48.47 -27.10
N SER A 153 21.35 47.61 -26.92
CA SER A 153 22.74 47.96 -27.22
C SER A 153 23.52 46.72 -27.69
N SER A 154 23.16 46.21 -28.86
CA SER A 154 24.07 45.37 -29.63
C SER A 154 25.05 46.26 -30.39
N PRO A 155 26.37 46.16 -30.15
CA PRO A 155 27.37 46.91 -30.89
C PRO A 155 27.48 46.45 -32.36
N PRO A 156 27.97 47.32 -33.27
CA PRO A 156 28.05 47.04 -34.70
C PRO A 156 29.02 45.89 -34.99
N GLN A 157 28.57 44.93 -35.79
CA GLN A 157 29.44 43.88 -36.31
C GLN A 157 30.38 44.47 -37.37
N VAL A 158 31.67 44.50 -37.02
CA VAL A 158 32.76 44.81 -37.95
C VAL A 158 32.96 43.61 -38.86
N ARG A 159 32.63 43.77 -40.15
CA ARG A 159 33.03 42.85 -41.22
C ARG A 159 34.55 42.95 -41.40
N ALA A 160 35.26 41.83 -41.23
CA ALA A 160 36.62 41.67 -41.71
C ALA A 160 36.55 40.90 -43.05
N ASP A 161 37.03 41.55 -44.10
CA ASP A 161 37.30 40.95 -45.42
C ASP A 161 38.66 40.22 -45.42
N PRO A 162 38.94 39.36 -46.43
CA PRO A 162 39.80 38.18 -46.32
C PRO A 162 41.26 38.43 -46.74
N PRO A 163 42.20 37.53 -46.38
CA PRO A 163 43.52 37.45 -47.01
C PRO A 163 43.58 36.39 -48.15
N PRO A 164 44.60 36.47 -49.04
CA PRO A 164 44.57 36.01 -50.44
C PRO A 164 44.68 34.51 -50.69
#